data_AF-A0A2H3DK11-F1
#
_entry.id   AF-A0A2H3DK11-F1
#
_cell.length_a   1.000
_cell.length_b   1.000
_cell.length_c   1.000
_cell.angle_alpha   90.00
_cell.angle_beta   90.00
_cell.angle_gamma   90.00
#
_symmetry.space_group_name_H-M   'P 1'
#
loop_
_entity.id
_entity.type
_entity.pdbx_description
1 polymer ?
#
loop_
_entity_poly.entity_id
_entity_poly.type
_entity_poly.pdbx_seq_one_letter_code
_entity_poly.pdbx_strand_id
1 'polypeptide(L)' 'NNSCAYDAFLTIFFNVWCSDSERFKLVFHAMNPSHLGLLSDTFVSHLVGVYSINEVCEYFRCTLHSLHPTYFVWG' A
#
# COMPACT_ATOMS: atom_id res chain seq x y z
N ASN A 1 -1.60 16.21 10.69
CA ASN A 1 -0.44 15.71 11.47
C ASN A 1 -0.56 14.22 11.80
N ASN A 2 -1.30 13.42 11.01
CA ASN A 2 -1.61 12.01 11.27
C ASN A 2 -0.75 11.02 10.46
N SER A 3 0.20 11.46 9.64
CA SER A 3 0.82 10.55 8.67
C SER A 3 1.90 9.64 9.25
N CYS A 4 2.51 9.95 10.41
CA CYS A 4 3.66 9.17 10.90
C CYS A 4 3.33 7.69 11.18
N ALA A 5 2.17 7.38 11.79
CA ALA A 5 1.81 6.00 12.09
C ALA A 5 1.43 5.21 10.82
N TYR A 6 0.76 5.88 9.87
CA TYR A 6 0.37 5.28 8.59
C TYR A 6 1.60 5.02 7.71
N ASP A 7 2.49 6.01 7.60
CA ASP A 7 3.75 5.92 6.86
C ASP A 7 4.65 4.83 7.47
N ALA A 8 4.75 4.76 8.80
CA ALA A 8 5.49 3.70 9.49
C ALA A 8 4.88 2.32 9.23
N PHE A 9 3.55 2.19 9.30
CA PHE A 9 2.86 0.94 8.99
C PHE A 9 3.15 0.49 7.56
N LEU A 10 2.93 1.34 6.56
CA LEU A 10 3.16 0.99 5.16
C LEU A 10 4.63 0.71 4.85
N THR A 11 5.56 1.44 5.47
CA THR A 11 7.00 1.17 5.32
C THR A 11 7.39 -0.18 5.91
N ILE A 12 6.92 -0.50 7.12
CA ILE A 12 7.16 -1.82 7.73
C ILE A 12 6.51 -2.91 6.88
N PHE A 13 5.29 -2.68 6.42
CA PHE A 13 4.55 -3.63 5.60
C PHE A 13 5.23 -3.88 4.25
N PHE A 14 5.75 -2.84 3.61
CA PHE A 14 6.59 -2.94 2.41
C PHE A 14 7.85 -3.76 2.68
N ASN A 15 8.54 -3.53 3.80
CA ASN A 15 9.73 -4.32 4.15
C ASN A 15 9.41 -5.80 4.37
N VAL A 16 8.28 -6.11 5.02
CA VAL A 16 7.80 -7.49 5.17
C VAL A 16 7.49 -8.09 3.79
N TRP A 17 6.77 -7.36 2.95
CA TRP A 17 6.46 -7.81 1.59
C TRP A 17 7.74 -8.05 0.76
N CYS A 18 8.75 -7.19 0.88
CA CYS A 18 10.05 -7.35 0.22
C CYS A 18 10.84 -8.58 0.67
N SER A 19 10.55 -9.15 1.84
CA SER A 19 11.26 -10.36 2.30
C SER A 19 10.99 -11.59 1.43
N ASP A 20 9.85 -11.63 0.73
CA ASP A 20 9.48 -12.65 -0.27
C ASP A 20 8.41 -12.09 -1.22
N SER A 21 8.81 -11.11 -2.05
CA SER A 21 7.88 -10.31 -2.86
C SER A 21 7.09 -11.13 -3.87
N GLU A 22 7.70 -12.15 -4.48
CA GLU A 22 7.03 -13.06 -5.43
C GLU A 22 5.90 -13.82 -4.74
N ARG A 23 6.16 -14.41 -3.57
CA ARG A 23 5.14 -15.12 -2.80
C ARG A 23 4.05 -14.17 -2.31
N PHE A 24 4.43 -13.05 -1.71
CA PHE A 24 3.46 -12.13 -1.13
C PHE A 24 2.60 -11.46 -2.19
N LYS A 25 3.12 -11.18 -3.39
CA LYS A 25 2.31 -10.69 -4.51
C LYS A 25 1.18 -11.64 -4.86
N LEU A 26 1.48 -12.93 -5.02
CA LEU A 26 0.47 -13.96 -5.32
C LEU A 26 -0.55 -14.10 -4.19
N VAL A 27 -0.07 -14.19 -2.95
CA VAL A 27 -0.92 -14.38 -1.77
C VAL A 27 -1.83 -13.17 -1.55
N PHE A 28 -1.32 -11.94 -1.68
CA PHE A 28 -2.08 -10.72 -1.46
C PHE A 28 -3.19 -10.55 -2.49
N HIS A 29 -2.90 -10.84 -3.76
CA HIS A 29 -3.91 -10.86 -4.82
C HIS A 29 -5.00 -11.91 -4.58
N ALA A 30 -4.63 -13.10 -4.09
CA ALA A 30 -5.59 -14.15 -3.79
C ALA A 30 -6.45 -13.85 -2.55
N MET A 31 -5.87 -13.23 -1.52
CA MET A 31 -6.58 -12.91 -0.27
C MET A 31 -7.55 -11.74 -0.42
N ASN A 32 -7.08 -10.63 -1.00
CA ASN A 32 -7.91 -9.44 -1.16
C ASN A 32 -7.37 -8.59 -2.32
N PRO A 33 -7.86 -8.81 -3.55
CA PRO A 33 -7.31 -8.14 -4.73
C PRO A 33 -7.54 -6.62 -4.70
N SER A 34 -8.64 -6.14 -4.11
CA SER A 34 -8.99 -4.72 -4.11
C SER A 34 -8.14 -3.86 -3.17
N HIS A 35 -7.59 -4.43 -2.09
CA HIS A 35 -6.73 -3.70 -1.16
C HIS A 35 -5.31 -4.26 -1.16
N LEU A 36 -5.13 -5.54 -0.81
CA LEU A 36 -3.79 -6.13 -0.68
C LEU A 36 -3.15 -6.35 -2.05
N GLY A 37 -3.92 -6.77 -3.06
CA GLY A 37 -3.45 -6.88 -4.44
C GLY A 37 -2.98 -5.52 -4.98
N LEU A 38 -3.87 -4.51 -4.89
CA LEU A 38 -3.53 -3.14 -5.28
C LEU A 38 -2.30 -2.59 -4.54
N LEU A 39 -2.20 -2.82 -3.23
CA LEU A 39 -1.02 -2.39 -2.46
C LEU A 39 0.26 -3.11 -2.90
N SER A 40 0.15 -4.40 -3.22
CA SER A 40 1.28 -5.15 -3.75
C SER A 40 1.73 -4.61 -5.11
N ASP A 41 0.79 -4.20 -5.97
CA ASP A 41 1.12 -3.64 -7.28
C ASP A 41 1.81 -2.27 -7.14
N THR A 42 1.36 -1.43 -6.21
CA THR A 42 2.02 -0.14 -5.95
C THR A 42 3.40 -0.31 -5.34
N PHE A 43 3.63 -1.33 -4.50
CA PHE A 43 4.97 -1.70 -4.03
C PHE A 43 5.90 -2.13 -5.18
N VAL A 44 5.38 -2.88 -6.16
CA VAL A 44 6.15 -3.19 -7.38
C VAL A 44 6.51 -1.90 -8.12
N SER A 45 5.55 -0.98 -8.30
CA SER A 45 5.81 0.33 -8.92
C SER A 45 6.86 1.14 -8.17
N HIS A 46 6.91 1.06 -6.84
CA HIS A 46 7.97 1.66 -6.06
C HIS A 46 9.34 1.03 -6.32
N LEU A 47 9.42 -0.31 -6.32
CA LEU A 47 10.67 -1.03 -6.57
C LEU A 47 11.28 -0.72 -7.95
N VAL A 48 10.44 -0.56 -8.98
CA VAL A 48 10.91 -0.18 -10.33
C VAL A 48 11.22 1.32 -10.46
N GLY A 49 11.07 2.09 -9.40
CA GLY A 49 11.38 3.52 -9.36
C GLY A 49 10.35 4.42 -10.03
N VAL A 50 9.13 3.92 -10.29
CA VAL A 50 8.04 4.71 -10.89
C VAL A 50 7.45 5.67 -9.86
N TYR A 51 7.38 5.26 -8.59
CA TYR A 51 6.90 6.08 -7.49
C TYR A 51 7.85 6.01 -6.30
N SER A 52 7.94 7.10 -5.54
CA SER A 52 8.50 7.07 -4.19
C SER A 52 7.56 6.35 -3.22
N ILE A 53 8.10 5.90 -2.08
CA ILE A 53 7.28 5.25 -1.06
C ILE A 53 6.16 6.16 -0.54
N ASN A 54 6.44 7.48 -0.44
CA ASN A 54 5.44 8.46 -0.02
C ASN A 54 4.31 8.60 -1.03
N GLU A 55 4.61 8.55 -2.33
CA GLU A 55 3.58 8.56 -3.38
C GLU A 55 2.73 7.29 -3.36
N VAL A 56 3.33 6.14 -3.05
CA VAL A 56 2.57 4.89 -2.83
C VAL A 56 1.64 5.01 -1.63
N CYS A 57 2.14 5.53 -0.51
CA CYS A 57 1.34 5.77 0.69
C CYS A 57 0.15 6.69 0.39
N GLU A 58 0.42 7.83 -0.27
CA GLU A 58 -0.57 8.82 -0.62
C GLU A 58 -1.63 8.28 -1.60
N TYR A 59 -1.19 7.53 -2.61
CA TYR A 59 -2.09 6.88 -3.55
C TYR A 59 -3.05 5.93 -2.83
N PHE A 60 -2.52 5.03 -1.99
CA PHE A 60 -3.34 4.07 -1.27
C PHE A 60 -4.32 4.73 -0.31
N ARG A 61 -3.86 5.81 0.32
CA ARG A 61 -4.64 6.66 1.23
C ARG A 61 -5.82 7.31 0.50
N CYS A 62 -5.57 7.89 -0.68
CA CYS A 62 -6.62 8.41 -1.55
C CYS A 62 -7.59 7.33 -2.03
N THR A 63 -7.09 6.14 -2.37
CA THR A 63 -7.94 5.00 -2.76
C THR A 63 -8.86 4.57 -1.63
N LEU A 64 -8.34 4.44 -0.40
CA LEU A 64 -9.13 4.09 0.78
C LEU A 64 -10.20 5.15 1.08
N HIS A 65 -9.85 6.44 0.98
CA HIS A 65 -10.83 7.52 1.08
C HIS A 65 -11.92 7.40 0.00
N SER A 66 -11.54 7.13 -1.25
CA SER A 66 -12.52 6.99 -2.33
C SER A 66 -13.46 5.81 -2.15
N LEU A 67 -12.99 4.69 -1.60
CA LEU A 67 -13.79 3.49 -1.37
C LEU A 67 -14.64 3.58 -0.10
N HIS A 68 -14.10 4.20 0.94
CA HIS A 68 -14.67 4.24 2.29
C HIS A 68 -14.51 5.65 2.91
N PRO A 69 -15.16 6.67 2.33
CA PRO A 69 -14.92 8.09 2.66
C PRO A 69 -15.29 8.45 4.10
N THR A 70 -16.22 7.71 4.71
CA THR A 70 -16.62 7.91 6.10
C THR A 70 -15.64 7.34 7.11
N TYR A 71 -14.86 6.32 6.74
CA TYR A 71 -13.86 5.69 7.62
C TYR A 71 -12.49 6.32 7.46
N PHE A 72 -12.13 6.70 6.23
CA PHE A 72 -10.84 7.30 5.90
C PHE A 72 -11.03 8.76 5.50
N VAL A 73 -11.65 9.57 6.36
CA VAL A 73 -12.12 10.94 6.05
C VAL A 73 -11.02 11.85 5.50
N TRP A 74 -9.78 11.67 5.94
CA TRP A 74 -8.68 12.53 5.54
C TRP A 74 -7.88 11.97 4.38
N GLY A 75 -8.20 10.76 3.92
CA GLY A 75 -7.19 9.84 3.44
C GLY A 75 -6.45 9.26 4.63
#